data_AF-A0A069DZ98-F1
#
_entry.id   AF-A0A069DZ98-F1
#
_cell.length_a   1.000
_cell.length_b   1.000
_cell.length_c   1.000
_cell.angle_alpha   90.00
_cell.angle_beta   90.00
_cell.angle_gamma   90.00
#
_symmetry.space_group_name_H-M   'P 1'
#
loop_
_entity.id
_entity.type
_entity.pdbx_description
1 polymer ?
#
loop_
_entity_poly.entity_id
_entity_poly.type
_entity_poly.pdbx_seq_one_letter_code
_entity_poly.pdbx_strand_id
1 'polypeptide(L)'
;LEEASLNSLVMSNSNEMLVIGSDTGTIYSVLYPLLHPPIYVEFYIHTAPVKKIIIGPRDTRLISVSTDGSLCIWSVLNVNKQCSNDFKNITDILVSVNDYNDKNNVIKDLGARLNEIETEHAYIVQQITAGHEAALKEFHKGYLSTIEDLKFRIKQIDREHLVEMNEQHTKMDQLVAAHGQQMEEQNKFYTAKLIEEYEKYEALEQKNKDIMADCHKQILDIKVQNEDCIKKIVREKDELITEYLQQIKKLKTEIKEIKQIYEQLKSDMSRHIEEEVNRVNSKFSVIKENLDKENHQLMCENGIKMKQAIKYLEEIDSYKTKVQNLESEMVMMKKTELNLVQEVKVLKAELAERDWTINEKDKIIIKVTERNQELSKKKFVLSSRIEALENKLAPKGDELADQEQAVNNLMGEITQLKANVENKDFQIDTMKRRLLANLKELEEQKCKTQTAVYWLKVIKNEVFKAKQVMFDYCKLKRIILDIYSKYDNKATMADLQTSKLIETEFITQKRYLESIIAKLTNRIRKLKKQRSPVQTHLLNQNKFLLKELMVCRQETYRLKKLN
;
A
#
# COMPACT_ATOMS: atom_id res chain seq x y z
N LEU A 1 93.00 107.67 3.37
CA LEU A 1 91.76 108.03 2.69
C LEU A 1 91.80 107.35 1.34
N GLU A 2 91.32 106.11 1.26
CA GLU A 2 90.87 105.62 -0.03
C GLU A 2 89.59 106.40 -0.34
N GLU A 3 89.65 107.23 -1.38
CA GLU A 3 88.50 108.00 -1.88
C GLU A 3 87.48 107.00 -2.46
N ALA A 4 86.72 106.35 -1.58
CA ALA A 4 85.63 105.45 -1.99
C ALA A 4 84.47 106.30 -2.52
N SER A 5 84.08 106.06 -3.77
CA SER A 5 82.99 106.79 -4.41
C SER A 5 81.63 106.30 -3.89
N LEU A 6 80.76 107.24 -3.51
CA LEU A 6 79.41 106.96 -3.02
C LEU A 6 78.45 106.89 -4.21
N ASN A 7 77.86 105.72 -4.45
CA ASN A 7 77.11 105.43 -5.68
C ASN A 7 75.60 105.61 -5.55
N SER A 8 75.03 105.41 -4.37
CA SER A 8 73.57 105.55 -4.18
C SER A 8 73.22 106.10 -2.81
N LEU A 9 72.13 106.87 -2.74
CA LEU A 9 71.66 107.56 -1.55
C LEU A 9 70.14 107.48 -1.44
N VAL A 10 69.63 107.10 -0.26
CA VAL A 10 68.19 107.14 0.06
C VAL A 10 67.97 107.67 1.47
N MET A 11 66.96 108.54 1.60
CA MET A 11 66.45 109.03 2.88
C MET A 11 65.25 108.20 3.33
N SER A 12 65.14 107.96 4.64
CA SER A 12 63.94 107.41 5.29
C SER A 12 62.72 108.34 5.13
N ASN A 13 61.50 107.80 5.10
CA ASN A 13 60.24 108.58 5.06
C ASN A 13 60.03 109.41 6.33
N SER A 14 60.65 109.02 7.44
CA SER A 14 60.71 109.76 8.70
C SER A 14 61.71 110.93 8.70
N ASN A 15 62.57 111.06 7.67
CA ASN A 15 63.63 112.06 7.55
C ASN A 15 64.65 112.06 8.71
N GLU A 16 64.83 110.95 9.43
CA GLU A 16 65.78 110.85 10.55
C GLU A 16 67.04 110.04 10.19
N MET A 17 66.95 109.18 9.17
CA MET A 17 68.03 108.28 8.75
C MET A 17 68.32 108.44 7.24
N LEU A 18 69.60 108.54 6.92
CA LEU A 18 70.15 108.60 5.57
C LEU A 18 70.99 107.35 5.31
N VAL A 19 70.73 106.64 4.21
CA VAL A 19 71.47 105.42 3.86
C VAL A 19 72.22 105.61 2.54
N ILE A 20 73.52 105.34 2.56
CA ILE A 20 74.45 105.50 1.45
C ILE A 20 75.05 104.13 1.09
N GLY A 21 75.21 103.83 -0.20
CA GLY A 21 75.99 102.67 -0.68
C GLY A 21 77.25 103.11 -1.42
N SER A 22 78.39 102.47 -1.13
CA SER A 22 79.68 102.74 -1.81
C SER A 22 79.95 101.82 -3.00
N ASP A 23 80.99 102.18 -3.75
CA ASP A 23 81.66 101.35 -4.76
C ASP A 23 82.34 100.10 -4.20
N THR A 24 82.80 100.12 -2.96
CA THR A 24 83.41 98.96 -2.29
C THR A 24 82.40 97.91 -1.82
N GLY A 25 81.09 98.14 -1.97
CA GLY A 25 80.04 97.22 -1.51
C GLY A 25 79.60 97.44 -0.06
N THR A 26 80.06 98.52 0.58
CA THR A 26 79.67 98.89 1.95
C THR A 26 78.44 99.79 1.97
N ILE A 27 77.60 99.61 2.99
CA ILE A 27 76.39 100.41 3.22
C ILE A 27 76.57 101.20 4.50
N TYR A 28 76.41 102.52 4.41
CA TYR A 28 76.52 103.45 5.52
C TYR A 28 75.13 103.90 5.94
N SER A 29 74.79 103.70 7.20
CA SER A 29 73.64 104.31 7.85
C SER A 29 74.10 105.55 8.59
N VAL A 30 73.74 106.74 8.10
CA VAL A 30 74.09 108.03 8.66
C VAL A 30 72.86 108.66 9.32
N LEU A 31 73.02 109.20 10.53
CA LEU A 31 71.96 109.95 11.20
C LEU A 31 71.75 111.31 10.52
N TYR A 32 70.50 111.68 10.27
CA TYR A 32 70.11 112.97 9.68
C TYR A 32 69.29 113.80 10.68
N PRO A 33 69.52 115.12 10.83
CA PRO A 33 70.41 116.00 10.05
C PRO A 33 71.90 115.80 10.33
N LEU A 34 72.73 115.99 9.29
CA LEU A 34 74.18 115.78 9.35
C LEU A 34 74.84 116.78 10.33
N LEU A 35 75.32 116.29 11.47
CA LEU A 35 76.21 117.01 12.40
C LEU A 35 77.68 116.71 12.04
N HIS A 36 78.62 117.65 12.25
CA HIS A 36 80.05 117.43 11.97
C HIS A 36 80.81 117.12 13.28
N PRO A 37 81.55 116.00 13.39
CA PRO A 37 81.69 114.91 12.41
C PRO A 37 80.42 114.02 12.32
N PRO A 38 80.10 113.44 11.14
CA PRO A 38 78.89 112.66 10.94
C PRO A 38 78.92 111.36 11.75
N ILE A 39 77.82 111.07 12.43
CA ILE A 39 77.61 109.79 13.13
C ILE A 39 77.06 108.80 12.11
N TYR A 40 77.84 107.78 11.79
CA TYR A 40 77.45 106.73 10.84
C TYR A 40 77.86 105.34 11.33
N VAL A 41 77.15 104.33 10.82
CA VAL A 41 77.44 102.91 11.04
C VAL A 41 77.64 102.25 9.68
N GLU A 42 78.73 101.50 9.54
CA GLU A 42 79.10 100.81 8.30
C GLU A 42 78.67 99.34 8.35
N PHE A 43 78.14 98.85 7.24
CA PHE A 43 77.78 97.45 7.06
C PHE A 43 78.46 96.88 5.81
N TYR A 44 79.28 95.86 5.99
CA TYR A 44 80.04 95.17 4.94
C TYR A 44 79.28 93.92 4.51
N ILE A 45 78.37 94.05 3.54
CA ILE A 45 77.55 92.91 3.07
C ILE A 45 77.77 92.57 1.59
N HIS A 46 77.90 93.56 0.71
CA HIS A 46 78.09 93.28 -0.71
C HIS A 46 79.59 93.18 -1.03
N THR A 47 79.93 92.24 -1.92
CA THR A 47 81.28 92.01 -2.43
C THR A 47 81.63 92.86 -3.65
N ALA A 48 80.64 93.55 -4.22
CA ALA A 48 80.75 94.41 -5.39
C ALA A 48 79.96 95.73 -5.19
N PRO A 49 80.17 96.77 -6.01
CA PRO A 49 79.54 98.08 -5.86
C PRO A 49 78.02 98.07 -5.64
N VAL A 50 77.53 98.82 -4.66
CA VAL A 50 76.08 98.95 -4.43
C VAL A 50 75.48 99.88 -5.48
N LYS A 51 74.62 99.34 -6.35
CA LYS A 51 74.04 100.08 -7.47
C LYS A 51 72.78 100.84 -7.09
N LYS A 52 71.96 100.28 -6.20
CA LYS A 52 70.72 100.91 -5.76
C LYS A 52 70.31 100.46 -4.37
N ILE A 53 69.84 101.42 -3.58
CA ILE A 53 69.19 101.19 -2.29
C ILE A 53 67.76 101.72 -2.41
N ILE A 54 66.79 101.06 -1.77
CA ILE A 54 65.38 101.48 -1.72
C ILE A 54 64.84 101.22 -0.32
N ILE A 55 64.08 102.18 0.22
CA ILE A 55 63.35 102.04 1.49
C ILE A 55 61.86 101.83 1.19
N GLY A 56 61.23 100.90 1.90
CA GLY A 56 59.79 100.63 1.78
C GLY A 56 58.92 101.70 2.44
N PRO A 57 57.61 101.77 2.11
CA PRO A 57 56.71 102.89 2.45
C PRO A 57 56.46 103.17 3.95
N ARG A 58 57.01 102.38 4.87
CA ARG A 58 56.86 102.55 6.33
C ARG A 58 58.20 102.51 7.09
N ASP A 59 59.32 102.69 6.39
CA ASP A 59 60.68 102.60 6.96
C ASP A 59 60.95 101.30 7.74
N THR A 60 60.18 100.23 7.51
CA THR A 60 60.36 98.93 8.21
C THR A 60 61.32 98.01 7.48
N ARG A 61 61.52 98.22 6.17
CA ARG A 61 62.35 97.38 5.32
C ARG A 61 63.16 98.24 4.36
N LEU A 62 64.43 97.92 4.23
CA LEU A 62 65.35 98.50 3.26
C LEU A 62 65.88 97.39 2.35
N ILE A 63 66.07 97.67 1.07
CA ILE A 63 66.59 96.71 0.10
C ILE A 63 67.80 97.33 -0.58
N SER A 64 68.93 96.61 -0.59
CA SER A 64 70.14 96.99 -1.30
C SER A 64 70.44 95.98 -2.41
N VAL A 65 70.90 96.49 -3.56
CA VAL A 65 71.22 95.69 -4.74
C VAL A 65 72.62 96.07 -5.24
N SER A 66 73.47 95.07 -5.39
CA SER A 66 74.83 95.22 -5.92
C SER A 66 74.91 94.90 -7.41
N THR A 67 75.98 95.35 -8.08
CA THR A 67 76.24 95.09 -9.50
C THR A 67 76.44 93.61 -9.83
N ASP A 68 76.87 92.81 -8.85
CA ASP A 68 77.02 91.35 -8.99
C ASP A 68 75.66 90.61 -9.00
N GLY A 69 74.55 91.34 -8.83
CA GLY A 69 73.20 90.78 -8.77
C GLY A 69 72.76 90.34 -7.38
N SER A 70 73.60 90.51 -6.33
CA SER A 70 73.20 90.22 -4.95
C SER A 70 72.17 91.24 -4.45
N LEU A 71 71.11 90.74 -3.83
CA LEU A 71 70.03 91.52 -3.23
C LEU A 71 69.93 91.19 -1.74
N CYS A 72 69.99 92.22 -0.90
CA CYS A 72 69.86 92.07 0.54
C CYS A 72 68.65 92.85 1.04
N ILE A 73 67.83 92.21 1.89
CA ILE A 73 66.66 92.80 2.52
C ILE A 73 66.95 92.98 4.01
N TRP A 74 66.81 94.21 4.46
CA TRP A 74 67.14 94.66 5.80
C TRP A 74 65.85 94.95 6.56
N SER A 75 65.74 94.47 7.79
CA SER A 75 64.72 94.94 8.72
C SER A 75 65.23 96.17 9.44
N VAL A 76 64.66 97.34 9.12
CA VAL A 76 64.99 98.60 9.79
C VAL A 76 64.20 98.66 11.10
N LEU A 77 64.91 98.64 12.23
CA LEU A 77 64.32 98.70 13.56
C LEU A 77 64.21 100.16 13.99
N ASN A 78 63.13 100.82 13.59
CA ASN A 78 62.82 102.16 14.09
C ASN A 78 62.30 102.05 15.54
N VAL A 79 63.03 102.64 16.50
CA VAL A 79 62.77 102.50 17.95
C VAL A 79 61.51 103.27 18.38
N ASN A 80 60.98 104.15 17.54
CA ASN A 80 59.73 104.89 17.80
C ASN A 80 58.51 104.22 17.13
N LYS A 81 58.13 103.02 17.59
CA LYS A 81 56.83 102.40 17.25
C LYS A 81 55.72 102.91 18.15
N GLN A 82 55.25 104.13 17.89
CA GLN A 82 53.89 104.54 18.21
C GLN A 82 53.16 104.79 16.89
N CYS A 83 52.52 103.74 16.37
CA CYS A 83 51.51 103.88 15.31
C CYS A 83 50.27 104.53 15.92
N SER A 84 50.31 105.85 16.11
CA SER A 84 49.12 106.65 16.39
C SER A 84 48.36 106.85 15.08
N ASN A 85 47.21 106.15 14.97
CA ASN A 85 46.10 106.44 14.06
C ASN A 85 46.46 106.97 12.67
N ASP A 86 46.58 106.04 11.73
CA ASP A 86 46.61 106.26 10.28
C ASP A 86 45.28 106.87 9.77
N PHE A 87 44.97 108.14 10.07
CA PHE A 87 43.86 108.87 9.43
C PHE A 87 44.13 110.38 9.27
N LYS A 88 45.35 110.78 8.93
CA LYS A 88 45.60 112.16 8.48
C LYS A 88 45.50 112.39 6.98
N ASN A 89 45.32 111.34 6.16
CA ASN A 89 45.24 111.46 4.70
C ASN A 89 44.05 110.71 4.08
N ILE A 90 42.86 110.77 4.68
CA ILE A 90 41.62 110.36 4.00
C ILE A 90 40.57 111.45 4.25
N THR A 91 40.43 112.39 3.31
CA THR A 91 39.50 113.52 3.37
C THR A 91 38.11 113.22 2.81
N ASP A 92 37.77 111.97 2.50
CA ASP A 92 36.50 111.63 1.83
C ASP A 92 35.70 110.51 2.54
N ILE A 93 35.19 110.78 3.75
CA ILE A 93 33.99 110.10 4.29
C ILE A 93 33.15 111.11 5.09
N LEU A 94 31.99 111.50 4.55
CA LEU A 94 30.98 112.39 5.14
C LEU A 94 30.06 111.67 6.14
N VAL A 95 30.61 110.94 7.12
CA VAL A 95 29.83 110.40 8.23
C VAL A 95 30.44 110.90 9.52
N SER A 96 29.62 111.49 10.39
CA SER A 96 30.12 112.02 11.65
C SER A 96 30.68 110.88 12.51
N VAL A 97 31.77 111.14 13.23
CA VAL A 97 32.36 110.15 14.16
C VAL A 97 31.33 109.69 15.21
N ASN A 98 30.33 110.53 15.51
CA ASN A 98 29.20 110.19 16.37
C ASN A 98 28.29 109.14 15.75
N ASP A 99 27.86 109.29 14.49
CA ASP A 99 26.98 108.32 13.82
C ASP A 99 27.64 106.94 13.68
N TYR A 100 28.96 106.92 13.45
CA TYR A 100 29.73 105.68 13.44
C TYR A 100 29.73 104.99 14.81
N ASN A 101 29.98 105.75 15.88
CA ASN A 101 29.96 105.21 17.24
C ASN A 101 28.56 104.71 17.63
N ASP A 102 27.49 105.41 17.26
CA ASP A 102 26.11 105.00 17.52
C ASP A 102 25.76 103.71 16.78
N LYS A 103 26.14 103.56 15.51
CA LYS A 103 25.97 102.30 14.77
C LYS A 103 26.78 101.16 15.38
N ASN A 104 27.99 101.44 15.87
CA ASN A 104 28.82 100.43 16.53
C ASN A 104 28.22 99.98 17.88
N ASN A 105 27.56 100.89 18.62
CA ASN A 105 26.81 100.54 19.82
C ASN A 105 25.57 99.69 19.50
N VAL A 106 24.81 100.04 18.45
CA VAL A 106 23.68 99.21 17.99
C VAL A 106 24.15 97.81 17.56
N ILE A 107 25.31 97.68 16.91
CA ILE A 107 25.88 96.36 16.56
C ILE A 107 26.23 95.56 17.82
N LYS A 108 26.78 96.20 18.87
CA LYS A 108 27.06 95.53 20.14
C LYS A 108 25.78 95.06 20.83
N ASP A 109 24.74 95.90 20.85
CA ASP A 109 23.45 95.55 21.47
C ASP A 109 22.75 94.41 20.71
N LEU A 110 22.78 94.46 19.36
CA LEU A 110 22.29 93.36 18.52
C LEU A 110 23.12 92.08 18.72
N GLY A 111 24.43 92.20 18.91
CA GLY A 111 25.31 91.07 19.23
C GLY A 111 24.99 90.46 20.58
N ALA A 112 24.71 91.27 21.60
CA ALA A 112 24.26 90.79 22.91
C ALA A 112 22.91 90.08 22.80
N ARG A 113 21.96 90.64 22.04
CA ARG A 113 20.64 90.01 21.83
C ARG A 113 20.73 88.71 21.02
N LEU A 114 21.64 88.64 20.04
CA LEU A 114 21.90 87.40 19.30
C LEU A 114 22.43 86.32 20.26
N ASN A 115 23.41 86.66 21.11
CA ASN A 115 23.95 85.72 22.10
C ASN A 115 22.87 85.24 23.09
N GLU A 116 22.00 86.14 23.56
CA GLU A 116 20.85 85.76 24.39
C GLU A 116 19.96 84.74 23.68
N ILE A 117 19.57 85.02 22.43
CA ILE A 117 18.74 84.12 21.61
C ILE A 117 19.44 82.78 21.36
N GLU A 118 20.75 82.78 21.10
CA GLU A 118 21.54 81.54 20.93
C GLU A 118 21.53 80.71 22.22
N THR A 119 21.66 81.33 23.38
CA THR A 119 21.57 80.62 24.67
C THR A 119 20.17 80.08 24.95
N GLU A 120 19.11 80.84 24.64
CA GLU A 120 17.72 80.39 24.73
C GLU A 120 17.46 79.19 23.80
N HIS A 121 17.94 79.25 22.56
CA HIS A 121 17.81 78.13 21.61
C HIS A 121 18.61 76.91 22.05
N ALA A 122 19.85 77.09 22.52
CA ALA A 122 20.65 75.99 23.05
C ALA A 122 19.93 75.31 24.23
N TYR A 123 19.33 76.10 25.12
CA TYR A 123 18.54 75.59 26.24
C TYR A 123 17.30 74.82 25.77
N ILE A 124 16.52 75.37 24.83
CA ILE A 124 15.33 74.69 24.27
C ILE A 124 15.72 73.39 23.59
N VAL A 125 16.79 73.38 22.80
CA VAL A 125 17.29 72.17 22.14
C VAL A 125 17.69 71.14 23.19
N GLN A 126 18.42 71.54 24.24
CA GLN A 126 18.80 70.63 25.33
C GLN A 126 17.60 70.06 26.08
N GLN A 127 16.54 70.85 26.28
CA GLN A 127 15.31 70.39 26.90
C GLN A 127 14.57 69.38 26.01
N ILE A 128 14.48 69.64 24.70
CA ILE A 128 13.85 68.73 23.73
C ILE A 128 14.66 67.43 23.61
N THR A 129 15.99 67.49 23.52
CA THR A 129 16.84 66.29 23.45
C THR A 129 16.73 65.46 24.72
N ALA A 130 16.77 66.09 25.90
CA ALA A 130 16.56 65.40 27.18
C ALA A 130 15.18 64.73 27.25
N GLY A 131 14.12 65.38 26.76
CA GLY A 131 12.79 64.81 26.67
C GLY A 131 12.71 63.60 25.75
N HIS A 132 13.31 63.68 24.56
CA HIS A 132 13.37 62.55 23.62
C HIS A 132 14.23 61.39 24.15
N GLU A 133 15.35 61.67 24.81
CA GLU A 133 16.18 60.66 25.46
C GLU A 133 15.43 59.93 26.58
N ALA A 134 14.65 60.66 27.39
CA ALA A 134 13.81 60.07 28.42
C ALA A 134 12.73 59.15 27.81
N ALA A 135 12.02 59.61 26.78
CA ALA A 135 11.02 58.80 26.09
C ALA A 135 11.65 57.56 25.43
N LEU A 136 12.83 57.69 24.82
CA LEU A 136 13.55 56.57 24.22
C LEU A 136 13.96 55.53 25.28
N LYS A 137 14.41 55.96 26.46
CA LYS A 137 14.72 55.06 27.58
C LYS A 137 13.48 54.34 28.09
N GLU A 138 12.33 55.02 28.16
CA GLU A 138 11.06 54.40 28.55
C GLU A 138 10.60 53.35 27.54
N PHE A 139 10.64 53.65 26.24
CA PHE A 139 10.36 52.66 25.20
C PHE A 139 11.33 51.49 25.25
N HIS A 140 12.63 51.75 25.41
CA HIS A 140 13.64 50.69 25.50
C HIS A 140 13.39 49.79 26.71
N LYS A 141 13.04 50.37 27.87
CA LYS A 141 12.63 49.62 29.06
C LYS A 141 11.38 48.76 28.79
N GLY A 142 10.39 49.29 28.09
CA GLY A 142 9.19 48.55 27.67
C GLY A 142 9.53 47.36 26.76
N TYR A 143 10.41 47.56 25.77
CA TYR A 143 10.89 46.48 24.90
C TYR A 143 11.69 45.42 25.67
N LEU A 144 12.56 45.83 26.61
CA LEU A 144 13.30 44.88 27.44
C LEU A 144 12.34 44.03 28.30
N SER A 145 11.33 44.64 28.91
CA SER A 145 10.30 43.91 29.67
C SER A 145 9.56 42.90 28.79
N THR A 146 9.12 43.29 27.59
CA THR A 146 8.40 42.36 26.70
C THR A 146 9.30 41.24 26.18
N ILE A 147 10.59 41.51 25.94
CA ILE A 147 11.58 40.48 25.61
C ILE A 147 11.78 39.51 26.77
N GLU A 148 11.85 40.00 28.01
CA GLU A 148 11.96 39.17 29.22
C GLU A 148 10.72 38.30 29.43
N ASP A 149 9.52 38.87 29.28
CA ASP A 149 8.25 38.13 29.35
C ASP A 149 8.16 37.03 28.30
N LEU A 150 8.58 37.34 27.05
CA LEU A 150 8.62 36.35 25.97
C LEU A 150 9.64 35.24 26.26
N LYS A 151 10.83 35.58 26.77
CA LYS A 151 11.83 34.58 27.18
C LYS A 151 11.30 33.70 28.30
N PHE A 152 10.59 34.27 29.27
CA PHE A 152 9.96 33.51 30.34
C PHE A 152 8.90 32.56 29.80
N ARG A 153 8.02 33.04 28.90
CA ARG A 153 6.98 32.23 28.27
C ARG A 153 7.55 31.09 27.41
N ILE A 154 8.63 31.34 26.66
CA ILE A 154 9.33 30.28 25.92
C ILE A 154 9.85 29.20 26.88
N LYS A 155 10.55 29.60 27.95
CA LYS A 155 11.03 28.65 28.96
C LYS A 155 9.92 27.87 29.66
N GLN A 156 8.75 28.48 29.83
CA GLN A 156 7.58 27.82 30.39
C GLN A 156 7.05 26.75 29.42
N ILE A 157 6.84 27.12 28.15
CA ILE A 157 6.39 26.19 27.10
C ILE A 157 7.37 25.02 26.94
N ASP A 158 8.68 25.29 26.97
CA ASP A 158 9.70 24.22 26.88
C ASP A 158 9.61 23.23 28.05
N ARG A 159 9.31 23.72 29.26
CA ARG A 159 9.09 22.85 30.43
C ARG A 159 7.80 22.05 30.33
N GLU A 160 6.71 22.68 29.89
CA GLU A 160 5.43 22.02 29.67
C GLU A 160 5.57 20.90 28.61
N HIS A 161 6.21 21.22 27.48
CA HIS A 161 6.53 20.22 26.46
C HIS A 161 7.41 19.08 26.98
N LEU A 162 8.42 19.37 27.82
CA LEU A 162 9.26 18.33 28.41
C LEU A 162 8.45 17.40 29.33
N VAL A 163 7.52 17.95 30.11
CA VAL A 163 6.62 17.16 30.97
C VAL A 163 5.68 16.31 30.13
N GLU A 164 5.02 16.88 29.12
CA GLU A 164 4.15 16.13 28.21
C GLU A 164 4.90 15.00 27.48
N MET A 165 6.12 15.28 27.02
CA MET A 165 6.98 14.28 26.38
C MET A 165 7.31 13.13 27.34
N ASN A 166 7.66 13.44 28.59
CA ASN A 166 7.92 12.43 29.62
C ASN A 166 6.65 11.62 29.95
N GLU A 167 5.50 12.26 30.08
CA GLU A 167 4.22 11.56 30.29
C GLU A 167 3.89 10.63 29.12
N GLN A 168 4.09 11.07 27.87
CA GLN A 168 3.90 10.23 26.70
C GLN A 168 4.89 9.06 26.66
N HIS A 169 6.15 9.29 27.04
CA HIS A 169 7.15 8.22 27.13
C HIS A 169 6.76 7.19 28.19
N THR A 170 6.36 7.62 29.39
CA THR A 170 5.90 6.69 30.44
C THR A 170 4.65 5.91 30.03
N LYS A 171 3.69 6.53 29.32
CA LYS A 171 2.53 5.82 28.75
C LYS A 171 2.94 4.82 27.68
N MET A 172 3.90 5.18 26.83
CA MET A 172 4.47 4.26 25.83
C MET A 172 5.14 3.07 26.51
N ASP A 173 5.98 3.30 27.52
CA ASP A 173 6.65 2.24 28.28
C ASP A 173 5.66 1.32 28.98
N GLN A 174 4.58 1.87 29.57
CA GLN A 174 3.50 1.10 30.18
C GLN A 174 2.75 0.26 29.14
N LEU A 175 2.46 0.80 27.96
CA LEU A 175 1.81 0.06 26.87
C LEU A 175 2.71 -1.06 26.35
N VAL A 176 4.01 -0.80 26.20
CA VAL A 176 4.99 -1.81 25.78
C VAL A 176 5.09 -2.91 26.84
N ALA A 177 5.13 -2.58 28.13
CA ALA A 177 5.16 -3.55 29.22
C ALA A 177 3.87 -4.39 29.27
N ALA A 178 2.69 -3.77 29.17
CA ALA A 178 1.40 -4.45 29.17
C ALA A 178 1.25 -5.39 27.96
N HIS A 179 1.62 -4.91 26.77
CA HIS A 179 1.64 -5.73 25.56
C HIS A 179 2.65 -6.89 25.66
N GLY A 180 3.82 -6.64 26.25
CA GLY A 180 4.81 -7.68 26.54
C GLY A 180 4.28 -8.78 27.45
N GLN A 181 3.59 -8.41 28.54
CA GLN A 181 2.95 -9.36 29.45
C GLN A 181 1.84 -10.16 28.75
N GLN A 182 0.98 -9.50 27.98
CA GLN A 182 -0.07 -10.17 27.21
C GLN A 182 0.52 -11.17 26.19
N MET A 183 1.61 -10.80 25.52
CA MET A 183 2.28 -11.68 24.57
C MET A 183 2.90 -12.89 25.28
N GLU A 184 3.49 -12.71 26.46
CA GLU A 184 3.99 -13.81 27.28
C GLU A 184 2.87 -14.74 27.75
N GLU A 185 1.74 -14.20 28.19
CA GLU A 185 0.57 -14.99 28.61
C GLU A 185 0.00 -15.81 27.45
N GLN A 186 -0.13 -15.21 26.26
CA GLN A 186 -0.55 -15.92 25.06
C GLN A 186 0.45 -17.01 24.67
N ASN A 187 1.75 -16.73 24.72
CA ASN A 187 2.78 -17.72 24.47
C ASN A 187 2.72 -18.87 25.48
N LYS A 188 2.54 -18.60 26.78
CA LYS A 188 2.34 -19.62 27.82
C LYS A 188 1.08 -20.46 27.56
N PHE A 189 -0.01 -19.83 27.13
CA PHE A 189 -1.25 -20.52 26.79
C PHE A 189 -1.08 -21.46 25.58
N TYR A 190 -0.45 -20.99 24.50
CA TYR A 190 -0.24 -21.82 23.31
C TYR A 190 0.80 -22.91 23.51
N THR A 191 1.88 -22.63 24.25
CA THR A 191 2.86 -23.65 24.63
C THR A 191 2.24 -24.74 25.50
N ALA A 192 1.38 -24.39 26.46
CA ALA A 192 0.63 -25.36 27.26
C ALA A 192 -0.30 -26.24 26.38
N LYS A 193 -1.03 -25.64 25.43
CA LYS A 193 -1.86 -26.39 24.48
C LYS A 193 -1.04 -27.32 23.60
N LEU A 194 0.13 -26.87 23.13
CA LEU A 194 1.03 -27.71 22.34
C LEU A 194 1.49 -28.91 23.17
N ILE A 195 1.87 -28.71 24.43
CA ILE A 195 2.27 -29.79 25.34
C ILE A 195 1.11 -30.80 25.52
N GLU A 196 -0.12 -30.33 25.75
CA GLU A 196 -1.29 -31.21 25.88
C GLU A 196 -1.54 -32.04 24.61
N GLU A 197 -1.39 -31.44 23.43
CA GLU A 197 -1.51 -32.17 22.15
C GLU A 197 -0.35 -33.15 21.93
N TYR A 198 0.88 -32.81 22.36
CA TYR A 198 2.01 -33.74 22.34
C TYR A 198 1.78 -34.94 23.27
N GLU A 199 1.26 -34.72 24.48
CA GLU A 199 0.92 -35.80 25.42
C GLU A 199 -0.17 -36.72 24.84
N LYS A 200 -1.21 -36.14 24.20
CA LYS A 200 -2.24 -36.92 23.48
C LYS A 200 -1.65 -37.74 22.34
N TYR A 201 -0.74 -37.15 21.56
CA TYR A 201 -0.07 -37.82 20.47
C TYR A 201 0.81 -38.98 20.98
N GLU A 202 1.58 -38.75 22.05
CA GLU A 202 2.42 -39.79 22.66
C GLU A 202 1.57 -40.95 23.22
N ALA A 203 0.46 -40.64 23.89
CA ALA A 203 -0.48 -41.66 24.37
C ALA A 203 -1.10 -42.47 23.22
N LEU A 204 -1.42 -41.82 22.09
CA LEU A 204 -1.92 -42.50 20.90
C LEU A 204 -0.84 -43.36 20.24
N GLU A 205 0.40 -42.88 20.19
CA GLU A 205 1.54 -43.62 19.67
C GLU A 205 1.82 -44.88 20.51
N GLN A 206 1.75 -44.77 21.83
CA GLN A 206 1.85 -45.91 22.74
C GLN A 206 0.72 -46.92 22.51
N LYS A 207 -0.55 -46.48 22.45
CA LYS A 207 -1.68 -47.36 22.12
C LYS A 207 -1.51 -48.06 20.78
N ASN A 208 -1.01 -47.36 19.76
CA ASN A 208 -0.74 -47.97 18.46
C ASN A 208 0.37 -49.02 18.54
N LYS A 209 1.43 -48.78 19.32
CA LYS A 209 2.50 -49.76 19.57
C LYS A 209 1.95 -51.00 20.28
N ASP A 210 1.08 -50.82 21.28
CA ASP A 210 0.45 -51.93 22.02
C ASP A 210 -0.46 -52.76 21.10
N ILE A 211 -1.32 -52.10 20.32
CA ILE A 211 -2.19 -52.77 19.34
C ILE A 211 -1.35 -53.53 18.30
N MET A 212 -0.28 -52.91 17.79
CA MET A 212 0.63 -53.57 16.85
C MET A 212 1.29 -54.80 17.47
N ALA A 213 1.73 -54.71 18.72
CA ALA A 213 2.31 -55.84 19.45
C ALA A 213 1.30 -56.97 19.67
N ASP A 214 0.06 -56.65 20.03
CA ASP A 214 -1.01 -57.63 20.24
C ASP A 214 -1.45 -58.29 18.93
N CYS A 215 -1.61 -57.53 17.85
CA CYS A 215 -1.85 -58.09 16.52
C CYS A 215 -0.70 -59.00 16.09
N HIS A 216 0.56 -58.62 16.37
CA HIS A 216 1.71 -59.46 16.03
C HIS A 216 1.72 -60.77 16.82
N LYS A 217 1.39 -60.73 18.13
CA LYS A 217 1.20 -61.93 18.95
C LYS A 217 0.09 -62.82 18.41
N GLN A 218 -1.07 -62.27 18.09
CA GLN A 218 -2.18 -63.04 17.50
C GLN A 218 -1.79 -63.71 16.18
N ILE A 219 -1.05 -63.01 15.31
CA ILE A 219 -0.53 -63.59 14.07
C ILE A 219 0.44 -64.74 14.35
N LEU A 220 1.34 -64.58 15.33
CA LEU A 220 2.27 -65.64 15.73
C LEU A 220 1.52 -66.86 16.31
N ASP A 221 0.55 -66.65 17.18
CA ASP A 221 -0.25 -67.73 17.77
C ASP A 221 -1.03 -68.49 16.70
N ILE A 222 -1.68 -67.78 15.76
CA ILE A 222 -2.38 -68.41 14.63
C ILE A 222 -1.40 -69.18 13.73
N LYS A 223 -0.20 -68.65 13.49
CA LYS A 223 0.84 -69.37 12.72
C LYS A 223 1.24 -70.66 13.41
N VAL A 224 1.52 -70.63 14.72
CA VAL A 224 1.89 -71.81 15.50
C VAL A 224 0.74 -72.83 15.50
N GLN A 225 -0.50 -72.39 15.72
CA GLN A 225 -1.68 -73.25 15.67
C GLN A 225 -1.89 -73.89 14.29
N ASN A 226 -1.70 -73.12 13.22
CA ASN A 226 -1.80 -73.63 11.85
C ASN A 226 -0.69 -74.66 11.56
N GLU A 227 0.55 -74.38 11.96
CA GLU A 227 1.67 -75.32 11.81
C GLU A 227 1.41 -76.63 12.57
N ASP A 228 0.90 -76.55 13.81
CA ASP A 228 0.57 -77.72 14.60
C ASP A 228 -0.60 -78.51 14.02
N CYS A 229 -1.62 -77.83 13.51
CA CYS A 229 -2.75 -78.44 12.82
C CYS A 229 -2.30 -79.15 11.54
N ILE A 230 -1.49 -78.49 10.72
CA ILE A 230 -0.89 -79.09 9.52
C ILE A 230 -0.07 -80.33 9.89
N LYS A 231 0.79 -80.24 10.91
CA LYS A 231 1.57 -81.40 11.39
C LYS A 231 0.69 -82.55 11.89
N LYS A 232 -0.48 -82.27 12.48
CA LYS A 232 -1.44 -83.33 12.88
C LYS A 232 -2.08 -83.98 11.67
N ILE A 233 -2.59 -83.19 10.72
CA ILE A 233 -3.19 -83.71 9.48
C ILE A 233 -2.17 -84.53 8.68
N VAL A 234 -0.93 -84.04 8.54
CA VAL A 234 0.14 -84.79 7.86
C VAL A 234 0.37 -86.14 8.53
N ARG A 235 0.48 -86.18 9.87
CA ARG A 235 0.62 -87.44 10.62
C ARG A 235 -0.54 -88.40 10.40
N GLU A 236 -1.78 -87.93 10.50
CA GLU A 236 -2.98 -88.75 10.28
C GLU A 236 -3.03 -89.31 8.85
N LYS A 237 -2.64 -88.52 7.85
CA LYS A 237 -2.60 -88.97 6.45
C LYS A 237 -1.45 -89.93 6.20
N ASP A 238 -0.28 -89.70 6.77
CA ASP A 238 0.86 -90.61 6.68
C ASP A 238 0.54 -91.96 7.33
N GLU A 239 -0.08 -91.97 8.50
CA GLU A 239 -0.56 -93.20 9.17
C GLU A 239 -1.52 -93.97 8.26
N LEU A 240 -2.54 -93.31 7.70
CA LEU A 240 -3.49 -93.93 6.77
C LEU A 240 -2.80 -94.48 5.50
N ILE A 241 -1.83 -93.75 4.96
CA ILE A 241 -1.01 -94.22 3.82
C ILE A 241 -0.23 -95.48 4.22
N THR A 242 0.36 -95.53 5.42
CA THR A 242 1.07 -96.73 5.88
C THR A 242 0.15 -97.93 6.04
N GLU A 243 -1.08 -97.73 6.52
CA GLU A 243 -2.09 -98.79 6.62
C GLU A 243 -2.48 -99.33 5.24
N TYR A 244 -2.77 -98.44 4.27
CA TYR A 244 -3.07 -98.86 2.89
C TYR A 244 -1.89 -99.57 2.24
N LEU A 245 -0.65 -99.11 2.47
CA LEU A 245 0.56 -99.78 1.98
C LEU A 245 0.72 -101.17 2.59
N GLN A 246 0.38 -101.36 3.87
CA GLN A 246 0.38 -102.69 4.50
C GLN A 246 -0.70 -103.60 3.91
N GLN A 247 -1.92 -103.10 3.69
CA GLN A 247 -2.99 -103.87 3.03
C GLN A 247 -2.58 -104.29 1.61
N ILE A 248 -1.99 -103.38 0.83
CA ILE A 248 -1.46 -103.69 -0.51
C ILE A 248 -0.37 -104.76 -0.44
N LYS A 249 0.52 -104.72 0.56
CA LYS A 249 1.54 -105.76 0.76
C LYS A 249 0.91 -107.12 1.04
N LYS A 250 -0.10 -107.20 1.91
CA LYS A 250 -0.83 -108.45 2.22
C LYS A 250 -1.54 -109.02 0.98
N LEU A 251 -2.26 -108.19 0.24
CA LEU A 251 -2.91 -108.60 -1.00
C LEU A 251 -1.89 -109.06 -2.05
N LYS A 252 -0.73 -108.39 -2.15
CA LYS A 252 0.36 -108.82 -3.05
C LYS A 252 0.96 -110.16 -2.66
N THR A 253 1.08 -110.50 -1.37
CA THR A 253 1.55 -111.82 -0.94
C THR A 253 0.52 -112.89 -1.22
N GLU A 254 -0.77 -112.64 -0.93
CA GLU A 254 -1.87 -113.55 -1.26
C GLU A 254 -1.95 -113.84 -2.77
N ILE A 255 -1.82 -112.81 -3.61
CA ILE A 255 -1.79 -113.00 -5.09
C ILE A 255 -0.60 -113.88 -5.51
N LYS A 256 0.56 -113.76 -4.86
CA LYS A 256 1.73 -114.60 -5.18
C LYS A 256 1.49 -116.06 -4.77
N GLU A 257 0.93 -116.28 -3.59
CA GLU A 257 0.58 -117.63 -3.10
C GLU A 257 -0.45 -118.29 -4.02
N ILE A 258 -1.52 -117.56 -4.38
CA ILE A 258 -2.53 -118.03 -5.32
C ILE A 258 -1.89 -118.39 -6.67
N LYS A 259 -1.01 -117.54 -7.22
CA LYS A 259 -0.30 -117.84 -8.48
C LYS A 259 0.53 -119.11 -8.40
N GLN A 260 1.27 -119.33 -7.31
CA GLN A 260 2.05 -120.55 -7.11
C GLN A 260 1.15 -121.79 -7.04
N ILE A 261 0.01 -121.71 -6.34
CA ILE A 261 -0.97 -122.81 -6.27
C ILE A 261 -1.55 -123.11 -7.67
N TYR A 262 -1.91 -122.08 -8.44
CA TYR A 262 -2.41 -122.25 -9.81
C TYR A 262 -1.37 -122.90 -10.73
N GLU A 263 -0.09 -122.54 -10.62
CA GLU A 263 0.99 -123.16 -11.40
C GLU A 263 1.20 -124.63 -11.03
N GLN A 264 1.15 -124.96 -9.74
CA GLN A 264 1.21 -126.36 -9.26
C GLN A 264 0.03 -127.19 -9.78
N LEU A 265 -1.20 -126.68 -9.64
CA LEU A 265 -2.41 -127.36 -10.11
C LEU A 265 -2.38 -127.56 -11.64
N LYS A 266 -1.89 -126.56 -12.39
CA LYS A 266 -1.73 -126.67 -13.84
C LYS A 266 -0.74 -127.77 -14.21
N SER A 267 0.38 -127.88 -13.51
CA SER A 267 1.37 -128.94 -13.73
C SER A 267 0.81 -130.33 -13.46
N ASP A 268 0.07 -130.51 -12.35
CA ASP A 268 -0.55 -131.78 -12.01
C ASP A 268 -1.64 -132.18 -13.01
N MET A 269 -2.47 -131.23 -13.44
CA MET A 269 -3.50 -131.47 -14.44
C MET A 269 -2.89 -131.83 -15.81
N SER A 270 -1.81 -131.15 -16.23
CA SER A 270 -1.10 -131.50 -17.47
C SER A 270 -0.54 -132.93 -17.43
N ARG A 271 0.10 -133.33 -16.32
CA ARG A 271 0.61 -134.69 -16.14
C ARG A 271 -0.51 -135.74 -16.20
N HIS A 272 -1.64 -135.49 -15.53
CA HIS A 272 -2.79 -136.39 -15.57
C HIS A 272 -3.39 -136.52 -16.98
N ILE A 273 -3.47 -135.42 -17.73
CA ILE A 273 -3.94 -135.44 -19.13
C ILE A 273 -2.99 -136.27 -20.00
N GLU A 274 -1.68 -136.13 -19.82
CA GLU A 274 -0.67 -136.86 -20.60
C GLU A 274 -0.67 -138.38 -20.29
N GLU A 275 -0.86 -138.75 -19.03
CA GLU A 275 -1.03 -140.14 -18.60
C GLU A 275 -2.30 -140.77 -19.19
N GLU A 276 -3.43 -140.06 -19.17
CA GLU A 276 -4.70 -140.56 -19.76
C GLU A 276 -4.63 -140.63 -21.29
N VAL A 277 -3.99 -139.68 -21.97
CA VAL A 277 -3.78 -139.73 -23.43
C VAL A 277 -2.94 -140.96 -23.82
N ASN A 278 -1.87 -141.25 -23.09
CA ASN A 278 -1.04 -142.44 -23.33
C ASN A 278 -1.81 -143.75 -23.05
N ARG A 279 -2.69 -143.75 -22.05
CA ARG A 279 -3.57 -144.90 -21.73
C ARG A 279 -4.67 -145.12 -22.76
N VAL A 280 -5.21 -144.05 -23.33
CA VAL A 280 -6.23 -144.11 -24.37
C VAL A 280 -5.62 -144.55 -25.71
N ASN A 281 -4.44 -144.05 -26.07
CA ASN A 281 -3.74 -144.46 -27.30
C ASN A 281 -3.37 -145.95 -27.31
N SER A 282 -2.92 -146.50 -26.18
CA SER A 282 -2.61 -147.93 -26.06
C SER A 282 -3.86 -148.82 -26.19
N LYS A 283 -5.02 -148.37 -25.69
CA LYS A 283 -6.30 -149.10 -25.84
C LYS A 283 -6.88 -149.01 -27.26
N PHE A 284 -6.79 -147.86 -27.92
CA PHE A 284 -7.29 -147.69 -29.29
C PHE A 284 -6.53 -148.54 -30.31
N SER A 285 -5.23 -148.81 -30.09
CA SER A 285 -4.45 -149.69 -30.96
C SER A 285 -4.96 -151.15 -30.96
N VAL A 286 -5.51 -151.63 -29.83
CA VAL A 286 -6.00 -153.02 -29.68
C VAL A 286 -7.45 -153.17 -30.19
N ILE A 287 -8.27 -152.13 -30.07
CA ILE A 287 -9.69 -152.17 -30.46
C ILE A 287 -9.87 -152.09 -32.00
N LYS A 288 -8.96 -151.41 -32.71
CA LYS A 288 -9.02 -151.30 -34.17
C LYS A 288 -8.80 -152.63 -34.90
N GLU A 289 -7.99 -153.55 -34.37
CA GLU A 289 -7.79 -154.89 -34.95
C GLU A 289 -8.99 -155.83 -34.76
N ASN A 290 -9.83 -155.60 -33.75
CA ASN A 290 -10.97 -156.47 -33.43
C ASN A 290 -12.28 -156.04 -34.11
N LEU A 291 -12.47 -154.75 -34.40
CA LEU A 291 -13.72 -154.22 -34.95
C LEU A 291 -13.95 -154.49 -36.45
N ASP A 292 -12.92 -154.84 -37.22
CA ASP A 292 -13.09 -155.23 -38.64
C ASP A 292 -13.75 -156.62 -38.81
N LYS A 293 -13.98 -157.38 -37.72
CA LYS A 293 -14.55 -158.73 -37.76
C LYS A 293 -16.04 -158.84 -37.36
N GLU A 294 -16.63 -157.84 -36.71
CA GLU A 294 -17.97 -157.95 -36.08
C GLU A 294 -19.06 -157.11 -36.75
N ASN A 295 -18.71 -156.20 -37.67
CA ASN A 295 -19.62 -155.22 -38.25
C ASN A 295 -20.55 -155.75 -39.37
N HIS A 296 -20.80 -157.06 -39.42
CA HIS A 296 -21.60 -157.72 -40.46
C HIS A 296 -22.95 -158.29 -39.99
N GLN A 297 -23.37 -158.14 -38.72
CA GLN A 297 -24.54 -158.89 -38.20
C GLN A 297 -25.71 -158.11 -37.59
N LEU A 298 -25.65 -156.80 -37.33
CA LEU A 298 -26.73 -156.12 -36.57
C LEU A 298 -27.49 -155.08 -37.40
N MET A 299 -28.17 -155.56 -38.44
CA MET A 299 -28.98 -154.78 -39.38
C MET A 299 -30.51 -155.03 -39.30
N CYS A 300 -31.08 -155.70 -38.27
CA CYS A 300 -32.46 -156.25 -38.44
C CYS A 300 -33.60 -156.03 -37.41
N GLU A 301 -33.53 -155.36 -36.25
CA GLU A 301 -34.72 -155.37 -35.34
C GLU A 301 -35.06 -154.04 -34.62
N ASN A 302 -36.18 -153.39 -34.99
CA ASN A 302 -37.29 -153.03 -34.05
C ASN A 302 -38.40 -152.13 -34.65
N GLY A 303 -39.69 -152.49 -34.47
CA GLY A 303 -40.83 -151.71 -35.00
C GLY A 303 -42.27 -152.03 -34.54
N ILE A 304 -42.60 -152.16 -33.24
CA ILE A 304 -44.00 -152.45 -32.78
C ILE A 304 -44.48 -151.62 -31.56
N LYS A 305 -44.61 -150.28 -31.64
CA LYS A 305 -45.27 -149.47 -30.56
C LYS A 305 -46.09 -148.26 -31.06
N MET A 306 -47.26 -148.46 -31.70
CA MET A 306 -48.01 -147.34 -32.33
C MET A 306 -49.57 -147.35 -32.25
N LYS A 307 -50.26 -148.02 -31.31
CA LYS A 307 -51.76 -148.09 -31.33
C LYS A 307 -52.51 -147.77 -30.02
N GLN A 308 -52.17 -146.70 -29.29
CA GLN A 308 -52.88 -146.29 -28.05
C GLN A 308 -53.53 -144.87 -28.06
N ALA A 309 -53.49 -144.10 -29.16
CA ALA A 309 -53.65 -142.62 -29.10
C ALA A 309 -55.07 -142.00 -29.28
N ILE A 310 -56.18 -142.74 -29.49
CA ILE A 310 -57.38 -142.13 -30.12
C ILE A 310 -58.52 -141.67 -29.14
N LYS A 311 -58.44 -141.87 -27.82
CA LYS A 311 -59.56 -141.54 -26.90
C LYS A 311 -59.64 -140.10 -26.33
N TYR A 312 -58.63 -139.24 -26.49
CA TYR A 312 -58.55 -137.94 -25.79
C TYR A 312 -59.11 -136.71 -26.54
N LEU A 313 -59.80 -136.87 -27.67
CA LEU A 313 -60.11 -135.74 -28.57
C LEU A 313 -61.47 -135.03 -28.33
N GLU A 314 -62.42 -135.58 -27.56
CA GLU A 314 -63.77 -134.99 -27.43
C GLU A 314 -63.97 -134.04 -26.22
N GLU A 315 -63.12 -134.07 -25.19
CA GLU A 315 -63.22 -133.17 -24.02
C GLU A 315 -62.67 -131.75 -24.29
N ILE A 316 -61.88 -131.57 -25.34
CA ILE A 316 -61.12 -130.33 -25.65
C ILE A 316 -62.02 -129.22 -26.20
N ASP A 317 -63.13 -129.54 -26.88
CA ASP A 317 -63.93 -128.53 -27.59
C ASP A 317 -64.87 -127.71 -26.68
N SER A 318 -65.22 -128.19 -25.48
CA SER A 318 -66.12 -127.47 -24.56
C SER A 318 -65.43 -126.34 -23.76
N TYR A 319 -64.10 -126.39 -23.60
CA TYR A 319 -63.33 -125.34 -22.91
C TYR A 319 -62.91 -124.18 -23.83
N LYS A 320 -62.94 -124.37 -25.15
CA LYS A 320 -62.53 -123.39 -26.16
C LYS A 320 -63.42 -122.14 -26.18
N THR A 321 -64.72 -122.28 -25.90
CA THR A 321 -65.70 -121.19 -25.94
C THR A 321 -65.65 -120.26 -24.72
N LYS A 322 -65.23 -120.74 -23.54
CA LYS A 322 -65.03 -119.90 -22.35
C LYS A 322 -63.75 -119.07 -22.41
N VAL A 323 -62.71 -119.58 -23.09
CA VAL A 323 -61.43 -118.88 -23.30
C VAL A 323 -61.63 -117.65 -24.20
N GLN A 324 -62.45 -117.74 -25.25
CA GLN A 324 -62.68 -116.63 -26.18
C GLN A 324 -63.38 -115.41 -25.54
N ASN A 325 -64.29 -115.61 -24.59
CA ASN A 325 -64.96 -114.50 -23.91
C ASN A 325 -64.00 -113.74 -22.97
N LEU A 326 -63.17 -114.45 -22.20
CA LEU A 326 -62.17 -113.83 -21.31
C LEU A 326 -61.05 -113.14 -22.10
N GLU A 327 -60.68 -113.64 -23.27
CA GLU A 327 -59.72 -112.98 -24.16
C GLU A 327 -60.24 -111.62 -24.66
N SER A 328 -61.55 -111.49 -24.94
CA SER A 328 -62.16 -110.23 -25.38
C SER A 328 -62.14 -109.15 -24.29
N GLU A 329 -62.38 -109.50 -23.03
CA GLU A 329 -62.33 -108.58 -21.88
C GLU A 329 -60.88 -108.15 -21.55
N MET A 330 -59.93 -109.07 -21.69
CA MET A 330 -58.50 -108.80 -21.49
C MET A 330 -57.94 -107.81 -22.54
N VAL A 331 -58.44 -107.85 -23.78
CA VAL A 331 -58.05 -106.88 -24.83
C VAL A 331 -58.56 -105.48 -24.52
N MET A 332 -59.79 -105.34 -23.98
CA MET A 332 -60.35 -104.05 -23.59
C MET A 332 -59.58 -103.43 -22.41
N MET A 333 -59.24 -104.22 -21.39
CA MET A 333 -58.42 -103.80 -20.24
C MET A 333 -57.01 -103.35 -20.67
N LYS A 334 -56.35 -104.09 -21.57
CA LYS A 334 -55.04 -103.70 -22.10
C LYS A 334 -55.07 -102.39 -22.88
N LYS A 335 -56.16 -102.12 -23.60
CA LYS A 335 -56.33 -100.86 -24.33
C LYS A 335 -56.47 -99.67 -23.37
N THR A 336 -57.19 -99.84 -22.26
CA THR A 336 -57.29 -98.80 -21.21
C THR A 336 -55.97 -98.57 -20.46
N GLU A 337 -55.22 -99.64 -20.19
CA GLU A 337 -53.88 -99.56 -19.59
C GLU A 337 -52.92 -98.77 -20.48
N LEU A 338 -52.94 -99.03 -21.78
CA LEU A 338 -52.04 -98.39 -22.74
C LEU A 338 -52.31 -96.87 -22.85
N ASN A 339 -53.57 -96.47 -22.82
CA ASN A 339 -53.96 -95.05 -22.82
C ASN A 339 -53.50 -94.34 -21.54
N LEU A 340 -53.67 -94.95 -20.36
CA LEU A 340 -53.22 -94.39 -19.08
C LEU A 340 -51.69 -94.28 -19.01
N VAL A 341 -50.96 -95.28 -19.53
CA VAL A 341 -49.49 -95.23 -19.62
C VAL A 341 -49.02 -94.11 -20.56
N GLN A 342 -49.75 -93.84 -21.64
CA GLN A 342 -49.47 -92.71 -22.52
C GLN A 342 -49.74 -91.36 -21.86
N GLU A 343 -50.85 -91.19 -21.12
CA GLU A 343 -51.10 -89.97 -20.35
C GLU A 343 -50.02 -89.73 -19.29
N VAL A 344 -49.60 -90.77 -18.55
CA VAL A 344 -48.52 -90.65 -17.57
C VAL A 344 -47.20 -90.24 -18.22
N LYS A 345 -46.91 -90.72 -19.44
CA LYS A 345 -45.72 -90.30 -20.20
C LYS A 345 -45.77 -88.82 -20.59
N VAL A 346 -46.92 -88.35 -21.08
CA VAL A 346 -47.10 -86.93 -21.46
C VAL A 346 -46.98 -86.04 -20.22
N LEU A 347 -47.64 -86.38 -19.12
CA LEU A 347 -47.56 -85.63 -17.87
C LEU A 347 -46.14 -85.58 -17.30
N LYS A 348 -45.38 -86.68 -17.37
CA LYS A 348 -43.96 -86.69 -16.96
C LYS A 348 -43.09 -85.79 -17.84
N ALA A 349 -43.36 -85.72 -19.14
CA ALA A 349 -42.64 -84.83 -20.05
C ALA A 349 -42.94 -83.35 -19.74
N GLU A 350 -44.20 -83.00 -19.51
CA GLU A 350 -44.58 -81.63 -19.10
C GLU A 350 -43.97 -81.23 -17.75
N LEU A 351 -43.89 -82.18 -16.81
CA LEU A 351 -43.31 -81.92 -15.49
C LEU A 351 -41.80 -81.66 -15.60
N ALA A 352 -41.09 -82.44 -16.41
CA ALA A 352 -39.67 -82.22 -16.70
C ALA A 352 -39.41 -80.87 -17.40
N GLU A 353 -40.30 -80.44 -18.31
CA GLU A 353 -40.19 -79.14 -18.98
C GLU A 353 -40.45 -77.97 -18.01
N ARG A 354 -41.43 -78.12 -17.11
CA ARG A 354 -41.68 -77.16 -16.02
C ARG A 354 -40.50 -77.08 -15.05
N ASP A 355 -39.92 -78.20 -14.64
CA ASP A 355 -38.74 -78.26 -13.78
C ASP A 355 -37.53 -77.59 -14.45
N TRP A 356 -37.33 -77.81 -15.75
CA TRP A 356 -36.29 -77.13 -16.51
C TRP A 356 -36.49 -75.61 -16.53
N THR A 357 -37.73 -75.16 -16.74
CA THR A 357 -38.09 -73.74 -16.77
C THR A 357 -37.92 -73.08 -15.40
N ILE A 358 -38.28 -73.78 -14.33
CA ILE A 358 -38.09 -73.33 -12.94
C ILE A 358 -36.59 -73.18 -12.65
N ASN A 359 -35.78 -74.18 -12.99
CA ASN A 359 -34.33 -74.13 -12.77
C ASN A 359 -33.67 -72.96 -13.52
N GLU A 360 -34.12 -72.65 -14.74
CA GLU A 360 -33.58 -71.53 -15.51
C GLU A 360 -34.01 -70.17 -14.93
N LYS A 361 -35.24 -70.08 -14.41
CA LYS A 361 -35.71 -68.91 -13.64
C LYS A 361 -34.91 -68.72 -12.35
N ASP A 362 -34.62 -69.79 -11.62
CA ASP A 362 -33.83 -69.76 -10.39
C ASP A 362 -32.40 -69.27 -10.63
N LYS A 363 -31.76 -69.71 -11.73
CA LYS A 363 -30.45 -69.16 -12.15
C LYS A 363 -30.50 -67.66 -12.43
N ILE A 364 -31.57 -67.17 -13.06
CA ILE A 364 -31.76 -65.73 -13.31
C ILE A 364 -31.96 -64.98 -12.00
N ILE A 365 -32.73 -65.54 -11.07
CA ILE A 365 -32.93 -64.97 -9.73
C ILE A 365 -31.60 -64.83 -9.01
N ILE A 366 -30.77 -65.89 -8.98
CA ILE A 366 -29.44 -65.84 -8.36
C ILE A 366 -28.60 -64.70 -8.96
N LYS A 367 -28.49 -64.62 -10.29
CA LYS A 367 -27.74 -63.53 -10.96
C LYS A 367 -28.28 -62.14 -10.62
N VAL A 368 -29.59 -61.97 -10.56
CA VAL A 368 -30.22 -60.70 -10.19
C VAL A 368 -29.94 -60.39 -8.72
N THR A 369 -30.00 -61.36 -7.81
CA THR A 369 -29.68 -61.15 -6.39
C THR A 369 -28.21 -60.78 -6.16
N GLU A 370 -27.27 -61.42 -6.85
CA GLU A 370 -25.84 -61.05 -6.80
C GLU A 370 -25.63 -59.61 -7.31
N ARG A 371 -26.24 -59.26 -8.45
CA ARG A 371 -26.15 -57.91 -9.01
C ARG A 371 -26.80 -56.87 -8.10
N ASN A 372 -27.87 -57.23 -7.39
CA ASN A 372 -28.54 -56.35 -6.43
C ASN A 372 -27.68 -56.15 -5.17
N GLN A 373 -26.98 -57.20 -4.70
CA GLN A 373 -25.98 -57.08 -3.63
C GLN A 373 -24.80 -56.20 -4.04
N GLU A 374 -24.29 -56.33 -5.27
CA GLU A 374 -23.24 -55.44 -5.79
C GLU A 374 -23.69 -53.98 -5.85
N LEU A 375 -24.92 -53.73 -6.32
CA LEU A 375 -25.51 -52.39 -6.35
C LEU A 375 -25.69 -51.84 -4.93
N SER A 376 -26.09 -52.67 -3.96
CA SER A 376 -26.18 -52.26 -2.55
C SER A 376 -24.80 -51.91 -1.97
N LYS A 377 -23.75 -52.67 -2.29
CA LYS A 377 -22.36 -52.35 -1.89
C LYS A 377 -21.89 -51.04 -2.54
N LYS A 378 -22.15 -50.84 -3.84
CA LYS A 378 -21.83 -49.58 -4.55
C LYS A 378 -22.61 -48.40 -3.97
N LYS A 379 -23.89 -48.59 -3.64
CA LYS A 379 -24.72 -47.60 -2.97
C LYS A 379 -24.11 -47.22 -1.61
N PHE A 380 -23.71 -48.20 -0.81
CA PHE A 380 -23.06 -47.98 0.48
C PHE A 380 -21.78 -47.14 0.35
N VAL A 381 -20.89 -47.52 -0.58
CA VAL A 381 -19.65 -46.77 -0.85
C VAL A 381 -19.95 -45.34 -1.32
N LEU A 382 -20.95 -45.16 -2.19
CA LEU A 382 -21.37 -43.85 -2.65
C LEU A 382 -21.97 -43.01 -1.51
N SER A 383 -22.79 -43.59 -0.63
CA SER A 383 -23.33 -42.89 0.53
C SER A 383 -22.24 -42.48 1.53
N SER A 384 -21.28 -43.36 1.85
CA SER A 384 -20.13 -42.97 2.69
C SER A 384 -19.24 -41.92 2.01
N ARG A 385 -19.15 -41.94 0.67
CA ARG A 385 -18.44 -40.89 -0.08
C ARG A 385 -19.19 -39.56 -0.05
N ILE A 386 -20.52 -39.58 -0.15
CA ILE A 386 -21.37 -38.39 0.00
C ILE A 386 -21.20 -37.82 1.40
N GLU A 387 -21.30 -38.63 2.43
CA GLU A 387 -21.11 -38.21 3.83
C GLU A 387 -19.71 -37.64 4.08
N ALA A 388 -18.66 -38.25 3.51
CA ALA A 388 -17.30 -37.70 3.58
C ALA A 388 -17.13 -36.37 2.81
N LEU A 389 -17.89 -36.16 1.72
CA LEU A 389 -17.90 -34.90 0.98
C LEU A 389 -18.70 -33.83 1.72
N GLU A 390 -19.83 -34.19 2.33
CA GLU A 390 -20.64 -33.32 3.19
C GLU A 390 -19.83 -32.85 4.41
N ASN A 391 -19.10 -33.74 5.07
CA ASN A 391 -18.20 -33.40 6.18
C ASN A 391 -17.02 -32.51 5.75
N LYS A 392 -16.62 -32.53 4.47
CA LYS A 392 -15.63 -31.58 3.92
C LYS A 392 -16.25 -30.25 3.49
N LEU A 393 -17.54 -30.26 3.12
CA LEU A 393 -18.27 -29.06 2.74
C LEU A 393 -18.72 -28.24 3.96
N ALA A 394 -19.05 -28.90 5.08
CA ALA A 394 -19.46 -28.25 6.32
C ALA A 394 -18.46 -27.17 6.81
N PRO A 395 -17.16 -27.46 7.02
CA PRO A 395 -16.20 -26.43 7.43
C PRO A 395 -15.99 -25.36 6.37
N LYS A 396 -16.20 -25.68 5.08
CA LYS A 396 -16.16 -24.68 3.99
C LYS A 396 -17.39 -23.77 4.00
N GLY A 397 -18.54 -24.27 4.47
CA GLY A 397 -19.73 -23.47 4.72
C GLY A 397 -19.52 -22.50 5.88
N ASP A 398 -18.91 -22.97 6.97
CA ASP A 398 -18.58 -22.13 8.12
C ASP A 398 -17.53 -21.06 7.76
N GLU A 399 -16.46 -21.44 7.03
CA GLU A 399 -15.48 -20.48 6.51
C GLU A 399 -16.11 -19.43 5.57
N LEU A 400 -17.10 -19.82 4.74
CA LEU A 400 -17.84 -18.89 3.88
C LEU A 400 -18.71 -17.94 4.71
N ALA A 401 -19.37 -18.43 5.76
CA ALA A 401 -20.16 -17.59 6.66
C ALA A 401 -19.28 -16.58 7.41
N ASP A 402 -18.10 -17.00 7.88
CA ASP A 402 -17.10 -16.12 8.49
C ASP A 402 -16.59 -15.08 7.50
N GLN A 403 -16.32 -15.48 6.25
CA GLN A 403 -15.92 -14.56 5.18
C GLN A 403 -17.04 -13.57 4.82
N GLU A 404 -18.30 -14.01 4.76
CA GLU A 404 -19.45 -13.13 4.55
C GLU A 404 -19.60 -12.12 5.69
N GLN A 405 -19.40 -12.55 6.93
CA GLN A 405 -19.44 -11.66 8.09
C GLN A 405 -18.28 -10.66 8.07
N ALA A 406 -17.06 -11.09 7.69
CA ALA A 406 -15.93 -10.20 7.50
C ALA A 406 -16.17 -9.18 6.37
N VAL A 407 -16.75 -9.61 5.25
CA VAL A 407 -17.14 -8.72 4.14
C VAL A 407 -18.18 -7.71 4.61
N ASN A 408 -19.17 -8.13 5.40
CA ASN A 408 -20.19 -7.23 5.94
C ASN A 408 -19.60 -6.20 6.90
N ASN A 409 -18.66 -6.60 7.76
CA ASN A 409 -17.93 -5.68 8.64
C ASN A 409 -17.12 -4.66 7.83
N LEU A 410 -16.36 -5.12 6.82
CA LEU A 410 -15.61 -4.24 5.92
C LEU A 410 -16.53 -3.30 5.12
N MET A 411 -17.69 -3.77 4.68
CA MET A 411 -18.69 -2.90 4.05
C MET A 411 -19.20 -1.83 5.03
N GLY A 412 -19.42 -2.19 6.30
CA GLY A 412 -19.74 -1.25 7.37
C GLY A 412 -18.66 -0.18 7.54
N GLU A 413 -17.39 -0.57 7.63
CA GLU A 413 -16.26 0.35 7.71
C GLU A 413 -16.18 1.27 6.49
N ILE A 414 -16.36 0.73 5.28
CA ILE A 414 -16.40 1.52 4.04
C ILE A 414 -17.52 2.55 4.09
N THR A 415 -18.71 2.20 4.60
CA THR A 415 -19.81 3.17 4.72
C THR A 415 -19.49 4.28 5.73
N GLN A 416 -18.84 3.95 6.85
CA GLN A 416 -18.40 4.94 7.83
C GLN A 416 -17.30 5.86 7.26
N LEU A 417 -16.34 5.30 6.54
CA LEU A 417 -15.29 6.06 5.87
C LEU A 417 -15.88 6.99 4.79
N LYS A 418 -16.85 6.53 4.01
CA LYS A 418 -17.57 7.39 3.04
C LYS A 418 -18.27 8.56 3.73
N ALA A 419 -18.98 8.31 4.83
CA ALA A 419 -19.63 9.37 5.60
C ALA A 419 -18.61 10.38 6.18
N ASN A 420 -17.45 9.89 6.63
CA ASN A 420 -16.35 10.76 7.08
C ASN A 420 -15.77 11.61 5.95
N VAL A 421 -15.58 11.03 4.76
CA VAL A 421 -15.11 11.77 3.57
C VAL A 421 -16.12 12.86 3.19
N GLU A 422 -17.41 12.55 3.14
CA GLU A 422 -18.46 13.55 2.85
C GLU A 422 -18.46 14.69 3.88
N ASN A 423 -18.27 14.39 5.16
CA ASN A 423 -18.17 15.41 6.21
C ASN A 423 -16.90 16.28 6.06
N LYS A 424 -15.76 15.67 5.69
CA LYS A 424 -14.52 16.40 5.41
C LYS A 424 -14.63 17.28 4.17
N ASP A 425 -15.29 16.81 3.12
CA ASP A 425 -15.57 17.61 1.92
C ASP A 425 -16.45 18.81 2.25
N PHE A 426 -17.48 18.62 3.08
CA PHE A 426 -18.30 19.73 3.58
C PHE A 426 -17.47 20.76 4.37
N GLN A 427 -16.55 20.30 5.23
CA GLN A 427 -15.62 21.19 5.95
C GLN A 427 -14.68 21.93 5.00
N ILE A 428 -14.14 21.26 3.99
CA ILE A 428 -13.30 21.88 2.96
C ILE A 428 -14.09 22.96 2.20
N ASP A 429 -15.33 22.69 1.81
CA ASP A 429 -16.16 23.64 1.07
C ASP A 429 -16.58 24.85 1.92
N THR A 430 -16.79 24.66 3.23
CA THR A 430 -17.04 25.78 4.14
C THR A 430 -15.79 26.65 4.32
N MET A 431 -14.61 26.02 4.47
CA MET A 431 -13.33 26.74 4.55
C MET A 431 -13.00 27.48 3.25
N LYS A 432 -13.21 26.86 2.08
CA LYS A 432 -13.04 27.52 0.77
C LYS A 432 -13.94 28.74 0.63
N ARG A 433 -15.20 28.65 1.06
CA ARG A 433 -16.13 29.80 1.05
C ARG A 433 -15.66 30.93 1.96
N ARG A 434 -15.16 30.62 3.17
CA ARG A 434 -14.56 31.61 4.07
C ARG A 434 -13.32 32.26 3.46
N LEU A 435 -12.44 31.47 2.84
CA LEU A 435 -11.26 32.00 2.17
C LEU A 435 -11.63 32.98 1.05
N LEU A 436 -12.62 32.63 0.22
CA LEU A 436 -13.11 33.52 -0.85
C LEU A 436 -13.72 34.82 -0.30
N ALA A 437 -14.43 34.76 0.82
CA ALA A 437 -14.95 35.96 1.49
C ALA A 437 -13.80 36.85 2.00
N ASN A 438 -12.82 36.26 2.70
CA ASN A 438 -11.67 36.99 3.22
C ASN A 438 -10.81 37.60 2.10
N LEU A 439 -10.66 36.91 0.96
CA LEU A 439 -9.93 37.44 -0.19
C LEU A 439 -10.64 38.68 -0.77
N LYS A 440 -11.98 38.65 -0.86
CA LYS A 440 -12.76 39.83 -1.30
C LYS A 440 -12.61 40.99 -0.32
N GLU A 441 -12.71 40.73 0.99
CA GLU A 441 -12.50 41.76 2.01
C GLU A 441 -11.09 42.35 1.94
N LEU A 442 -10.07 41.52 1.72
CA LEU A 442 -8.69 41.97 1.55
C LEU A 442 -8.54 42.87 0.32
N GLU A 443 -9.19 42.53 -0.78
CA GLU A 443 -9.15 43.31 -2.02
C GLU A 443 -9.88 44.66 -1.86
N GLU A 444 -11.03 44.66 -1.18
CA GLU A 444 -11.71 45.89 -0.78
C GLU A 444 -10.83 46.78 0.11
N GLN A 445 -10.15 46.19 1.10
CA GLN A 445 -9.24 46.94 1.97
C GLN A 445 -8.05 47.50 1.19
N LYS A 446 -7.45 46.72 0.28
CA LYS A 446 -6.38 47.19 -0.60
C LYS A 446 -6.83 48.37 -1.46
N CYS A 447 -8.04 48.31 -2.03
CA CYS A 447 -8.60 49.41 -2.81
C CYS A 447 -8.81 50.67 -1.94
N LYS A 448 -9.35 50.52 -0.73
CA LYS A 448 -9.47 51.61 0.25
C LYS A 448 -8.11 52.21 0.64
N THR A 449 -7.07 51.38 0.80
CA THR A 449 -5.73 51.88 1.12
C THR A 449 -5.11 52.62 -0.06
N GLN A 450 -5.24 52.09 -1.28
CA GLN A 450 -4.71 52.72 -2.49
C GLN A 450 -5.39 54.08 -2.75
N THR A 451 -6.70 54.16 -2.59
CA THR A 451 -7.44 55.43 -2.70
C THR A 451 -7.01 56.43 -1.63
N ALA A 452 -6.86 56.02 -0.38
CA ALA A 452 -6.34 56.88 0.69
C ALA A 452 -4.91 57.38 0.41
N VAL A 453 -4.01 56.51 -0.07
CA VAL A 453 -2.64 56.87 -0.45
C VAL A 453 -2.62 57.85 -1.62
N TYR A 454 -3.50 57.66 -2.61
CA TYR A 454 -3.66 58.61 -3.71
C TYR A 454 -4.08 59.99 -3.19
N TRP A 455 -5.11 60.07 -2.34
CA TRP A 455 -5.57 61.32 -1.75
C TRP A 455 -4.49 61.99 -0.90
N LEU A 456 -3.74 61.23 -0.10
CA LEU A 456 -2.59 61.77 0.65
C LEU A 456 -1.53 62.38 -0.27
N LYS A 457 -1.27 61.78 -1.44
CA LYS A 457 -0.33 62.31 -2.43
C LYS A 457 -0.86 63.60 -3.07
N VAL A 458 -2.16 63.67 -3.37
CA VAL A 458 -2.81 64.88 -3.89
C VAL A 458 -2.71 66.01 -2.86
N ILE A 459 -3.12 65.77 -1.61
CA ILE A 459 -3.04 66.75 -0.52
C ILE A 459 -1.59 67.21 -0.29
N LYS A 460 -0.62 66.28 -0.28
CA LYS A 460 0.81 66.60 -0.16
C LYS A 460 1.27 67.56 -1.26
N ASN A 461 0.86 67.32 -2.50
CA ASN A 461 1.23 68.18 -3.63
C ASN A 461 0.57 69.57 -3.52
N GLU A 462 -0.67 69.66 -3.05
CA GLU A 462 -1.37 70.93 -2.83
C GLU A 462 -0.76 71.73 -1.68
N VAL A 463 -0.39 71.08 -0.58
CA VAL A 463 0.37 71.68 0.52
C VAL A 463 1.75 72.14 0.04
N PHE A 464 2.42 71.38 -0.82
CA PHE A 464 3.70 71.78 -1.40
C PHE A 464 3.58 73.01 -2.30
N LYS A 465 2.51 73.11 -3.10
CA LYS A 465 2.21 74.32 -3.89
C LYS A 465 1.94 75.53 -2.99
N ALA A 466 1.22 75.35 -1.88
CA ALA A 466 1.02 76.40 -0.90
C ALA A 466 2.36 76.85 -0.28
N LYS A 467 3.25 75.90 0.07
CA LYS A 467 4.59 76.20 0.59
C LYS A 467 5.46 77.00 -0.37
N GLN A 468 5.37 76.78 -1.69
CA GLN A 468 6.15 77.53 -2.68
C GLN A 468 5.83 79.04 -2.68
N VAL A 469 4.65 79.42 -2.20
CA VAL A 469 4.16 80.81 -2.19
C VAL A 469 4.15 81.39 -0.76
N MET A 470 4.92 80.79 0.16
CA MET A 470 4.92 81.12 1.59
C MET A 470 5.21 82.60 1.90
N PHE A 471 5.98 83.28 1.06
CA PHE A 471 6.36 84.69 1.25
C PHE A 471 5.39 85.70 0.62
N ASP A 472 4.36 85.26 -0.12
CA ASP A 472 3.34 86.13 -0.73
C ASP A 472 1.96 85.83 -0.11
N TYR A 473 1.64 86.59 0.95
CA TYR A 473 0.46 86.39 1.79
C TYR A 473 -0.87 86.38 1.01
N CYS A 474 -1.02 87.24 0.00
CA CYS A 474 -2.24 87.34 -0.79
C CYS A 474 -2.48 86.12 -1.67
N LYS A 475 -1.40 85.56 -2.26
CA LYS A 475 -1.48 84.34 -3.07
C LYS A 475 -1.63 83.08 -2.21
N LEU A 476 -0.95 83.03 -1.06
CA LEU A 476 -1.08 81.93 -0.10
C LEU A 476 -2.52 81.82 0.42
N LYS A 477 -3.14 82.95 0.80
CA LYS A 477 -4.54 82.99 1.25
C LYS A 477 -5.51 82.47 0.19
N ARG A 478 -5.31 82.80 -1.10
CA ARG A 478 -6.12 82.26 -2.20
C ARG A 478 -5.94 80.75 -2.36
N ILE A 479 -4.71 80.25 -2.37
CA ILE A 479 -4.45 78.80 -2.52
C ILE A 479 -5.06 78.00 -1.35
N ILE A 480 -5.00 78.52 -0.12
CA ILE A 480 -5.61 77.88 1.05
C ILE A 480 -7.15 77.92 0.98
N LEU A 481 -7.75 79.04 0.54
CA LEU A 481 -9.19 79.14 0.31
C LEU A 481 -9.67 78.22 -0.84
N ASP A 482 -8.86 78.05 -1.88
CA ASP A 482 -9.14 77.13 -2.99
C ASP A 482 -9.05 75.66 -2.54
N ILE A 483 -8.07 75.30 -1.71
CA ILE A 483 -8.00 73.97 -1.08
C ILE A 483 -9.21 73.77 -0.18
N TYR A 484 -9.52 74.74 0.69
CA TYR A 484 -10.64 74.65 1.61
C TYR A 484 -11.98 74.48 0.86
N SER A 485 -12.25 75.28 -0.17
CA SER A 485 -13.47 75.17 -0.98
C SER A 485 -13.57 73.88 -1.82
N LYS A 486 -12.45 73.28 -2.22
CA LYS A 486 -12.44 71.98 -2.91
C LYS A 486 -12.80 70.82 -2.01
N TYR A 487 -12.41 70.85 -0.74
CA TYR A 487 -12.66 69.77 0.22
C TYR A 487 -13.82 70.06 1.19
N ASP A 488 -14.37 71.28 1.21
CA ASP A 488 -15.60 71.65 1.91
C ASP A 488 -16.85 71.31 1.07
N ASN A 489 -17.28 70.07 1.20
CA ASN A 489 -18.69 69.61 1.23
C ASN A 489 -19.74 70.18 0.25
N LYS A 490 -19.44 70.37 -1.05
CA LYS A 490 -20.50 70.43 -2.10
C LYS A 490 -20.27 69.62 -3.38
N ALA A 491 -19.07 69.08 -3.63
CA ALA A 491 -18.79 68.32 -4.85
C ALA A 491 -19.09 66.80 -4.75
N THR A 492 -19.21 66.24 -3.55
CA THR A 492 -19.33 64.79 -3.33
C THR A 492 -20.71 64.20 -3.66
N MET A 493 -21.74 65.02 -3.87
CA MET A 493 -23.11 64.54 -4.16
C MET A 493 -23.34 64.20 -5.64
N ALA A 494 -22.56 64.78 -6.56
CA ALA A 494 -22.67 64.47 -7.98
C ALA A 494 -22.03 63.12 -8.32
N ASP A 495 -20.89 62.80 -7.70
CA ASP A 495 -20.18 61.52 -7.91
C ASP A 495 -20.87 60.32 -7.22
N LEU A 496 -21.62 60.57 -6.14
CA LEU A 496 -22.47 59.55 -5.49
C LEU A 496 -23.74 59.22 -6.29
N GLN A 497 -24.21 60.11 -7.16
CA GLN A 497 -25.37 59.84 -8.03
C GLN A 497 -24.97 59.03 -9.26
N THR A 498 -23.81 59.29 -9.86
CA THR A 498 -23.24 58.46 -10.93
C THR A 498 -22.84 57.08 -10.45
N SER A 499 -22.27 56.94 -9.23
CA SER A 499 -21.98 55.61 -8.67
C SER A 499 -23.24 54.80 -8.37
N LYS A 500 -24.30 55.43 -7.85
CA LYS A 500 -25.59 54.77 -7.60
C LYS A 500 -26.29 54.35 -8.90
N LEU A 501 -26.20 55.15 -9.96
CA LEU A 501 -26.73 54.76 -11.28
C LEU A 501 -26.01 53.52 -11.83
N ILE A 502 -24.68 53.48 -11.74
CA ILE A 502 -23.86 52.34 -12.15
C ILE A 502 -24.18 51.10 -11.29
N GLU A 503 -24.33 51.24 -9.98
CA GLU A 503 -24.74 50.14 -9.10
C GLU A 503 -26.16 49.63 -9.44
N THR A 504 -27.10 50.53 -9.75
CA THR A 504 -28.45 50.11 -10.16
C THR A 504 -28.44 49.40 -11.51
N GLU A 505 -27.60 49.81 -12.47
CA GLU A 505 -27.43 49.09 -13.74
C GLU A 505 -26.76 47.73 -13.57
N PHE A 506 -25.76 47.61 -12.69
CA PHE A 506 -25.19 46.30 -12.36
C PHE A 506 -26.22 45.37 -11.69
N ILE A 507 -27.09 45.90 -10.83
CA ILE A 507 -28.16 45.13 -10.21
C ILE A 507 -29.21 44.68 -11.24
N THR A 508 -29.58 45.53 -12.20
CA THR A 508 -30.52 45.14 -13.26
C THR A 508 -29.91 44.11 -14.22
N GLN A 509 -28.63 44.27 -14.59
CA GLN A 509 -27.90 43.28 -15.40
C GLN A 509 -27.74 41.94 -14.67
N LYS A 510 -27.41 41.97 -13.36
CA LYS A 510 -27.33 40.76 -12.54
C LYS A 510 -28.67 40.04 -12.46
N ARG A 511 -29.79 40.76 -12.22
CA ARG A 511 -31.14 40.17 -12.22
C ARG A 511 -31.53 39.59 -13.57
N TYR A 512 -31.11 40.22 -14.67
CA TYR A 512 -31.34 39.70 -16.02
C TYR A 512 -30.57 38.38 -16.26
N LEU A 513 -29.30 38.32 -15.87
CA LEU A 513 -28.49 37.09 -15.94
C LEU A 513 -29.02 35.99 -15.02
N GLU A 514 -29.42 36.32 -13.79
CA GLU A 514 -30.05 35.38 -12.85
C GLU A 514 -31.37 34.83 -13.41
N SER A 515 -32.18 35.66 -14.08
CA SER A 515 -33.39 35.23 -14.79
C SER A 515 -33.09 34.27 -15.94
N ILE A 516 -32.03 34.53 -16.72
CA ILE A 516 -31.58 33.61 -17.78
C ILE A 516 -31.09 32.28 -17.19
N ILE A 517 -30.26 32.33 -16.15
CA ILE A 517 -29.76 31.13 -15.47
C ILE A 517 -30.93 30.32 -14.87
N ALA A 518 -31.91 30.98 -14.27
CA ALA A 518 -33.13 30.34 -13.75
C ALA A 518 -33.95 29.67 -14.87
N LYS A 519 -34.08 30.33 -16.02
CA LYS A 519 -34.76 29.76 -17.21
C LYS A 519 -34.00 28.55 -17.76
N LEU A 520 -32.67 28.62 -17.85
CA LEU A 520 -31.82 27.52 -18.32
C LEU A 520 -31.84 26.34 -17.36
N THR A 521 -31.71 26.59 -16.05
CA THR A 521 -31.81 25.53 -15.03
C THR A 521 -33.18 24.88 -15.00
N ASN A 522 -34.27 25.65 -15.15
CA ASN A 522 -35.60 25.06 -15.30
C ASN A 522 -35.76 24.27 -16.60
N ARG A 523 -35.15 24.69 -17.71
CA ARG A 523 -35.13 23.92 -18.96
C ARG A 523 -34.35 22.61 -18.80
N ILE A 524 -33.22 22.63 -18.10
CA ILE A 524 -32.44 21.42 -17.76
C ILE A 524 -33.23 20.50 -16.83
N ARG A 525 -33.93 21.03 -15.81
CA ARG A 525 -34.81 20.23 -14.93
C ARG A 525 -35.97 19.60 -15.71
N LYS A 526 -36.59 20.33 -16.63
CA LYS A 526 -37.64 19.79 -17.51
C LYS A 526 -37.09 18.68 -18.42
N LEU A 527 -35.92 18.86 -19.01
CA LEU A 527 -35.25 17.83 -19.81
C LEU A 527 -34.88 16.59 -18.98
N LYS A 528 -34.37 16.77 -17.75
CA LYS A 528 -34.13 15.64 -16.82
C LYS A 528 -35.43 14.92 -16.45
N LYS A 529 -36.51 15.65 -16.17
CA LYS A 529 -37.84 15.09 -15.89
C LYS A 529 -38.46 14.39 -17.10
N GLN A 530 -38.13 14.78 -18.34
CA GLN A 530 -38.55 14.07 -19.55
C GLN A 530 -37.68 12.83 -19.83
N ARG A 531 -36.41 12.84 -19.40
CA ARG A 531 -35.50 11.71 -19.56
C ARG A 531 -35.84 10.54 -18.63
N SER A 532 -36.38 10.79 -17.43
CA SER A 532 -36.77 9.72 -16.50
C SER A 532 -37.94 8.83 -16.98
N PRO A 533 -39.08 9.33 -17.51
CA PRO A 533 -40.15 8.47 -18.01
C PRO A 533 -39.71 7.67 -19.25
N VAL A 534 -38.89 8.26 -20.13
CA VAL A 534 -38.33 7.57 -21.30
C VAL A 534 -37.38 6.45 -20.86
N GLN A 535 -36.54 6.70 -19.85
CA GLN A 535 -35.63 5.69 -19.31
C GLN A 535 -36.37 4.58 -18.57
N THR A 536 -37.44 4.90 -17.83
CA THR A 536 -38.31 3.86 -17.23
C THR A 536 -39.10 3.08 -18.27
N HIS A 537 -39.53 3.72 -19.37
CA HIS A 537 -40.21 3.04 -20.46
C HIS A 537 -39.28 2.07 -21.20
N LEU A 538 -38.04 2.50 -21.51
CA LEU A 538 -37.00 1.63 -22.06
C LEU A 538 -36.62 0.49 -21.11
N LEU A 539 -36.53 0.74 -19.80
CA LEU A 539 -36.27 -0.30 -18.81
C LEU A 539 -37.40 -1.33 -18.76
N ASN A 540 -38.65 -0.88 -18.83
CA ASN A 540 -39.82 -1.75 -18.85
C ASN A 540 -39.92 -2.55 -20.17
N GLN A 541 -39.62 -1.94 -21.31
CA GLN A 541 -39.52 -2.63 -22.60
C GLN A 541 -38.39 -3.68 -22.59
N ASN A 542 -37.21 -3.33 -22.06
CA ASN A 542 -36.12 -4.29 -21.92
C ASN A 542 -36.48 -5.44 -20.97
N LYS A 543 -37.20 -5.17 -19.88
CA LYS A 543 -37.70 -6.19 -18.95
C LYS A 543 -38.73 -7.11 -19.61
N PHE A 544 -39.58 -6.56 -20.48
CA PHE A 544 -40.55 -7.33 -21.26
C PHE A 544 -39.84 -8.20 -22.30
N LEU A 545 -38.91 -7.64 -23.07
CA LEU A 545 -38.09 -8.38 -24.03
C LEU A 545 -37.27 -9.48 -23.36
N LEU A 546 -36.72 -9.26 -22.16
CA LEU A 546 -36.00 -10.29 -21.40
C LEU A 546 -36.92 -11.45 -21.00
N LYS A 547 -38.17 -11.15 -20.63
CA LYS A 547 -39.17 -12.20 -20.35
C LYS A 547 -39.51 -13.00 -21.60
N GLU A 548 -39.73 -12.36 -22.73
CA GLU A 548 -39.96 -13.06 -24.00
C GLU A 548 -38.75 -13.91 -24.42
N LEU A 549 -37.53 -13.39 -24.26
CA LEU A 549 -36.29 -14.12 -24.53
C LEU A 549 -36.14 -15.35 -23.62
N MET A 550 -36.55 -15.23 -22.35
CA MET A 550 -36.58 -16.37 -21.42
C MET A 550 -37.63 -17.42 -21.82
N VAL A 551 -38.82 -17.00 -22.26
CA VAL A 551 -39.87 -17.91 -22.75
C VAL A 551 -39.39 -18.64 -24.01
N CYS A 552 -38.83 -17.93 -25.00
CA CYS A 552 -38.25 -18.55 -26.19
C CYS A 552 -37.06 -19.47 -25.86
N ARG A 553 -36.23 -19.13 -24.87
CA ARG A 553 -35.18 -20.05 -24.36
C ARG A 553 -35.76 -21.31 -23.74
N GLN A 554 -36.89 -21.21 -23.05
CA GLN A 554 -37.56 -22.36 -22.44
C GLN A 554 -38.26 -23.23 -23.50
N GLU A 555 -38.84 -22.62 -24.54
CA GLU A 555 -39.41 -23.33 -25.69
C GLU A 555 -38.34 -24.01 -26.54
N THR A 556 -37.22 -23.34 -26.84
CA THR A 556 -36.08 -23.97 -27.53
C THR A 556 -35.48 -25.11 -26.71
N TYR A 557 -35.45 -25.00 -25.38
CA TYR A 557 -35.03 -26.10 -24.51
C TYR A 557 -36.02 -27.28 -24.53
N ARG A 558 -37.34 -27.00 -24.60
CA ARG A 558 -38.37 -28.03 -24.77
C ARG A 558 -38.29 -28.72 -26.14
N LEU A 559 -38.08 -27.96 -27.21
CA LEU A 559 -37.95 -28.48 -28.57
C LEU A 559 -36.67 -29.32 -28.75
N LYS A 560 -35.56 -28.95 -28.09
CA LYS A 560 -34.34 -29.78 -28.02
C LYS A 560 -34.48 -31.08 -27.23
N LYS A 561 -35.55 -31.25 -26.45
CA LYS A 561 -35.87 -32.48 -25.71
C LYS A 561 -36.81 -33.42 -26.47
N LEU A 562 -37.39 -32.96 -27.58
CA LEU A 562 -38.34 -33.68 -28.42
C LEU A 562 -37.72 -34.17 -29.75
N ASN A 563 -36.47 -33.80 -30.02
CA ASN A 563 -35.56 -34.45 -30.96
C ASN A 563 -34.51 -35.23 -30.16
#